data_AF-A0A420YHH7-F1
#
_entry.id   AF-A0A420YHH7-F1
#
_cell.length_a   1.000
_cell.length_b   1.000
_cell.length_c   1.000
_cell.angle_alpha   90.00
_cell.angle_beta   90.00
_cell.angle_gamma   90.00
#
_symmetry.space_group_name_H-M   'P 1'
#
loop_
_entity.id
_entity.type
_entity.pdbx_description
1 polymer ?
#
loop_
_entity_poly.entity_id
_entity_poly.type
_entity_poly.pdbx_seq_one_letter_code
_entity_poly.pdbx_strand_id
1 'polypeptide(L)'
;MALIVDKHRPRSLDALTYHEELSERLRSLAQSGDFPHLLVYGPSGAGKKTRIVATLKELYGPGVEKIKIDARVFQTTSNRKLEFNIVASVYHLEITPSDVGNYDRVVVQDLLKEVAQTQQVDQSAKQRFKVVVINEADHLTRDAQAALRRTMEKYSPNLRLILLANSTANIIAPIRSRTLLVRVAAPSHEEICNVLETSAKKEGWPVVKGLHKRIAEESGRNLRKALLMYEAVHAQNEKVTDTTPIPPPDWEALIGQIAKEIMEEHTPARILQVRAKLYDLLTHCIPPTVILKTLTFKLIPRIDDALKGDVIKWSAFYEHRIKTGTKVIFHLEAFVAKFMRILEMYLMSLDM
;
A
#
# COMPACT_ATOMS: atom_id res chain seq x y z
N MET A 1 -10.70 -0.32 21.28
CA MET A 1 -9.42 -0.99 21.59
C MET A 1 -8.48 -0.73 20.43
N ALA A 2 -7.29 -0.19 20.65
CA ALA A 2 -6.37 0.13 19.55
C ALA A 2 -5.68 -1.15 19.06
N LEU A 3 -5.63 -1.35 17.74
CA LEU A 3 -4.94 -2.49 17.13
C LEU A 3 -3.45 -2.48 17.50
N ILE A 4 -2.84 -3.66 17.60
CA ILE A 4 -1.42 -3.79 17.97
C ILE A 4 -0.52 -3.11 16.95
N VAL A 5 -0.93 -3.14 15.68
CA VAL A 5 -0.24 -2.47 14.57
C VAL A 5 -0.02 -0.98 14.87
N ASP A 6 -1.01 -0.30 15.45
CA ASP A 6 -0.93 1.13 15.75
C ASP A 6 -0.32 1.38 17.14
N LYS A 7 -0.65 0.54 18.13
CA LYS A 7 -0.12 0.63 19.49
C LYS A 7 1.40 0.45 19.53
N HIS A 8 1.93 -0.50 18.76
CA HIS A 8 3.36 -0.83 18.72
C HIS A 8 4.13 -0.09 17.63
N ARG A 9 3.47 0.77 16.85
CA ARG A 9 4.12 1.51 15.77
C ARG A 9 5.26 2.39 16.33
N PRO A 10 6.52 2.17 15.89
CA PRO A 10 7.64 3.01 16.30
C PRO A 10 7.40 4.48 15.96
N ARG A 11 7.73 5.39 16.89
CA ARG A 11 7.57 6.84 16.71
C ARG A 11 8.89 7.60 16.56
N SER A 12 10.02 6.96 16.78
CA SER A 12 11.37 7.54 16.62
C SER A 12 12.21 6.68 15.68
N LEU A 13 13.27 7.27 15.11
CA LEU A 13 14.20 6.54 14.25
C LEU A 13 14.98 5.47 15.04
N ASP A 14 15.27 5.71 16.32
CA ASP A 14 15.91 4.74 17.22
C ASP A 14 15.04 3.53 17.54
N ALA A 15 13.71 3.68 17.50
CA ALA A 15 12.78 2.61 17.81
C ALA A 15 12.47 1.69 16.61
N LEU A 16 13.06 1.98 15.43
CA LEU A 16 12.89 1.14 14.25
C LEU A 16 13.74 -0.13 14.38
N THR A 17 13.12 -1.27 14.16
CA THR A 17 13.70 -2.60 14.45
C THR A 17 14.49 -3.22 13.30
N TYR A 18 14.51 -2.61 12.12
CA TYR A 18 15.20 -3.13 10.93
C TYR A 18 15.66 -2.01 10.01
N HIS A 19 16.54 -2.32 9.05
CA HIS A 19 17.26 -1.37 8.18
C HIS A 19 17.89 -0.22 8.98
N GLU A 20 18.81 -0.55 9.90
CA GLU A 20 19.48 0.44 10.78
C GLU A 20 20.25 1.49 9.98
N GLU A 21 21.01 1.08 8.96
CA GLU A 21 21.75 1.99 8.08
C GLU A 21 20.84 3.02 7.41
N LEU A 22 19.63 2.60 7.00
CA LEU A 22 18.65 3.55 6.44
C LEU A 22 18.15 4.53 7.49
N SER A 23 17.92 4.06 8.72
CA SER A 23 17.51 4.92 9.85
C SER A 23 18.59 5.93 10.20
N GLU A 24 19.87 5.54 10.17
CA GLU A 24 21.01 6.44 10.36
C GLU A 24 21.11 7.49 9.26
N ARG A 25 21.01 7.07 7.99
CA ARG A 25 21.03 8.01 6.85
C ARG A 25 19.88 9.03 6.94
N LEU A 26 18.68 8.60 7.32
CA LEU A 26 17.54 9.49 7.52
C LEU A 26 17.75 10.44 8.70
N ARG A 27 18.42 10.00 9.76
CA ARG A 27 18.80 10.84 10.91
C ARG A 27 19.80 11.91 10.49
N SER A 28 20.89 11.51 9.84
CA SER A 28 21.90 12.45 9.33
C SER A 28 21.28 13.46 8.35
N LEU A 29 20.33 13.03 7.53
CA LEU A 29 19.60 13.92 6.63
C LEU A 29 18.69 14.90 7.38
N ALA A 30 17.98 14.45 8.42
CA ALA A 30 17.12 15.32 9.23
C ALA A 30 17.92 16.36 10.04
N GLN A 31 19.14 15.99 10.44
CA GLN A 31 20.07 16.87 11.15
C GLN A 31 20.82 17.81 10.22
N SER A 32 20.87 17.50 8.91
CA SER A 32 21.42 18.40 7.91
C SER A 32 20.54 19.64 7.75
N GLY A 33 21.15 20.81 7.55
CA GLY A 33 20.42 22.07 7.36
C GLY A 33 19.67 22.15 6.01
N ASP A 34 19.98 21.29 5.04
CA ASP A 34 19.37 21.26 3.71
C ASP A 34 18.66 19.93 3.46
N PHE A 35 17.39 19.87 3.82
CA PHE A 35 16.56 18.67 3.61
C PHE A 35 15.99 18.63 2.18
N PRO A 36 16.40 17.69 1.31
CA PRO A 36 15.93 17.61 -0.06
C PRO A 36 14.48 17.09 -0.15
N HIS A 37 13.87 17.19 -1.34
CA HIS A 37 12.63 16.45 -1.60
C HIS A 37 12.92 14.94 -1.58
N LEU A 38 12.04 14.14 -1.00
CA LEU A 38 12.20 12.69 -0.89
C LEU A 38 11.20 11.96 -1.76
N LEU A 39 11.63 10.87 -2.39
CA LEU A 39 10.76 9.85 -2.97
C LEU A 39 11.03 8.53 -2.25
N VAL A 40 10.15 8.19 -1.32
CA VAL A 40 10.22 6.98 -0.50
C VAL A 40 9.39 5.88 -1.18
N TYR A 41 10.04 4.80 -1.60
CA TYR A 41 9.38 3.73 -2.34
C TYR A 41 9.73 2.32 -1.84
N GLY A 42 8.85 1.36 -2.10
CA GLY A 42 9.01 -0.02 -1.66
C GLY A 42 7.67 -0.75 -1.50
N PRO A 43 7.66 -2.04 -1.19
CA PRO A 43 6.42 -2.81 -1.05
C PRO A 43 5.51 -2.28 0.07
N SER A 44 4.21 -2.61 -0.02
CA SER A 44 3.24 -2.26 1.02
C SER A 44 3.58 -2.98 2.33
N GLY A 45 3.37 -2.31 3.46
CA GLY A 45 3.67 -2.88 4.78
C GLY A 45 5.14 -2.90 5.19
N ALA A 46 6.07 -2.39 4.37
CA ALA A 46 7.50 -2.32 4.71
C ALA A 46 7.89 -1.17 5.67
N GLY A 47 6.94 -0.46 6.27
CA GLY A 47 7.21 0.62 7.23
C GLY A 47 7.52 2.00 6.64
N LYS A 48 7.26 2.25 5.34
CA LYS A 48 7.50 3.55 4.67
C LYS A 48 6.91 4.75 5.45
N LYS A 49 5.61 4.70 5.76
CA LYS A 49 4.91 5.76 6.50
C LYS A 49 5.44 5.92 7.92
N THR A 50 5.82 4.83 8.58
CA THR A 50 6.43 4.86 9.92
C THR A 50 7.77 5.60 9.90
N ARG A 51 8.63 5.32 8.91
CA ARG A 51 9.91 6.01 8.75
C ARG A 51 9.73 7.50 8.50
N ILE A 52 8.77 7.89 7.66
CA ILE A 52 8.51 9.31 7.36
C ILE A 52 8.05 10.05 8.61
N VAL A 53 7.12 9.49 9.38
CA VAL A 53 6.66 10.10 10.65
C VAL A 53 7.84 10.24 11.63
N ALA A 54 8.69 9.22 11.75
CA ALA A 54 9.88 9.28 12.59
C ALA A 54 10.89 10.33 12.11
N THR A 55 11.12 10.47 10.79
CA THR A 55 11.96 11.52 10.21
C THR A 55 11.38 12.91 10.44
N LEU A 56 10.07 13.09 10.30
CA LEU A 56 9.41 14.37 10.60
C LEU A 56 9.55 14.75 12.08
N LYS A 57 9.44 13.77 12.98
CA LYS A 57 9.65 13.98 14.42
C LYS A 57 11.08 14.39 14.73
N GLU A 58 12.07 13.81 14.06
CA GLU A 58 13.47 14.24 14.20
C GLU A 58 13.67 15.68 13.69
N LEU A 59 12.96 16.06 12.61
CA LEU A 59 13.11 17.36 11.96
C LEU A 59 12.44 18.52 12.73
N TYR A 60 11.21 18.32 13.22
CA TYR A 60 10.38 19.37 13.85
C TYR A 60 10.11 19.12 15.35
N GLY A 61 10.51 17.98 15.88
CA GLY A 61 10.23 17.59 17.27
C GLY A 61 8.86 16.95 17.48
N PRO A 62 8.43 16.78 18.75
CA PRO A 62 7.24 16.01 19.11
C PRO A 62 5.91 16.65 18.69
N GLY A 63 5.91 17.95 18.33
CA GLY A 63 4.70 18.66 17.91
C GLY A 63 4.09 18.13 16.61
N VAL A 64 4.84 17.35 15.82
CA VAL A 64 4.39 16.68 14.59
C VAL A 64 3.26 15.68 14.84
N GLU A 65 3.22 15.05 16.02
CA GLU A 65 2.19 14.05 16.35
C GLU A 65 0.80 14.68 16.55
N LYS A 66 0.73 16.00 16.74
CA LYS A 66 -0.54 16.74 16.80
C LYS A 66 -1.06 16.95 15.39
N ILE A 67 -1.93 16.05 14.95
CA ILE A 67 -2.62 16.08 13.67
C ILE A 67 -4.10 16.46 13.83
N LYS A 68 -4.62 17.19 12.87
CA LYS A 68 -6.04 17.53 12.71
C LYS A 68 -6.48 17.07 11.32
N ILE A 69 -7.75 16.68 11.20
CA ILE A 69 -8.35 16.33 9.91
C ILE A 69 -9.13 17.55 9.45
N ASP A 70 -8.66 18.18 8.38
CA ASP A 70 -9.30 19.32 7.75
C ASP A 70 -9.98 18.86 6.46
N ALA A 71 -11.29 19.06 6.35
CA ALA A 71 -12.02 18.83 5.11
C ALA A 71 -11.98 20.10 4.27
N ARG A 72 -11.46 20.00 3.04
CA ARG A 72 -11.41 21.13 2.09
C ARG A 72 -12.32 20.87 0.90
N VAL A 73 -13.02 21.92 0.47
CA VAL A 73 -13.90 21.87 -0.69
C VAL A 73 -13.22 22.56 -1.86
N PHE A 74 -12.95 21.81 -2.92
CA PHE A 74 -12.43 22.34 -4.17
C PHE A 74 -13.54 22.40 -5.21
N GLN A 75 -13.63 23.49 -5.95
CA GLN A 75 -14.51 23.58 -7.12
C GLN A 75 -13.74 23.15 -8.35
N THR A 76 -14.28 22.17 -9.07
CA THR A 76 -13.75 21.77 -10.38
C THR A 76 -14.05 22.82 -11.43
N THR A 77 -13.35 22.75 -12.56
CA THR A 77 -13.67 23.49 -13.79
C THR A 77 -15.09 23.23 -14.31
N SER A 78 -15.75 22.17 -13.84
CA SER A 78 -17.14 21.82 -14.19
C SER A 78 -18.16 22.24 -13.12
N ASN A 79 -17.81 23.14 -12.19
CA ASN A 79 -18.64 23.60 -11.06
C ASN A 79 -19.10 22.51 -10.09
N ARG A 80 -18.56 21.29 -10.18
CA ARG A 80 -18.77 20.25 -9.17
C ARG A 80 -17.87 20.53 -7.97
N LYS A 81 -18.46 20.50 -6.76
CA LYS A 81 -17.74 20.57 -5.50
C LYS A 81 -17.17 19.19 -5.17
N LEU A 82 -15.87 19.14 -4.88
CA LEU A 82 -15.17 17.96 -4.40
C LEU A 82 -14.72 18.22 -2.97
N GLU A 83 -15.10 17.34 -2.06
CA GLU A 83 -14.60 17.36 -0.70
C GLU A 83 -13.38 16.46 -0.59
N PHE A 84 -12.32 16.97 -0.01
CA PHE A 84 -11.05 16.28 0.14
C PHE A 84 -10.56 16.41 1.59
N ASN A 85 -10.30 15.27 2.22
CA ASN A 85 -9.80 15.22 3.58
C ASN A 85 -8.29 15.32 3.59
N ILE A 86 -7.77 16.23 4.40
CA ILE A 86 -6.36 16.49 4.56
C ILE A 86 -5.98 16.26 6.01
N VAL A 87 -4.90 15.53 6.24
CA VAL A 87 -4.34 15.40 7.59
C VAL A 87 -3.30 16.51 7.76
N ALA A 88 -3.66 17.54 8.51
CA ALA A 88 -2.83 18.71 8.71
C ALA A 88 -2.21 18.70 10.11
N SER A 89 -0.91 19.00 10.16
CA SER A 89 -0.22 19.42 11.37
C SER A 89 0.29 20.84 11.17
N VAL A 90 0.83 21.44 12.24
CA VAL A 90 1.47 22.76 12.17
C VAL A 90 2.65 22.72 11.19
N TYR A 91 3.42 21.63 11.20
CA TYR A 91 4.69 21.50 10.47
C TYR A 91 4.60 20.74 9.14
N HIS A 92 3.59 19.90 8.97
CA HIS A 92 3.46 19.08 7.77
C HIS A 92 1.99 18.87 7.41
N LEU A 93 1.77 18.40 6.19
CA LEU A 93 0.45 18.13 5.66
C LEU A 93 0.49 16.84 4.85
N GLU A 94 -0.34 15.86 5.19
CA GLU A 94 -0.47 14.61 4.45
C GLU A 94 -1.70 14.64 3.55
N ILE A 95 -1.52 14.26 2.29
CA ILE A 95 -2.58 14.14 1.30
C ILE A 95 -2.52 12.80 0.58
N THR A 96 -3.69 12.30 0.19
CA THR A 96 -3.84 11.13 -0.69
C THR A 96 -4.62 11.55 -1.94
N PRO A 97 -3.97 12.16 -2.95
CA PRO A 97 -4.68 12.74 -4.10
C PRO A 97 -5.41 11.71 -4.97
N SER A 98 -5.15 10.41 -4.78
CA SER A 98 -5.87 9.33 -5.46
C SER A 98 -7.38 9.34 -5.17
N ASP A 99 -7.80 9.87 -4.02
CA ASP A 99 -9.21 9.89 -3.61
C ASP A 99 -10.07 10.82 -4.50
N VAL A 100 -9.45 11.80 -5.17
CA VAL A 100 -10.13 12.75 -6.07
C VAL A 100 -10.10 12.34 -7.55
N GLY A 101 -9.56 11.15 -7.86
CA GLY A 101 -9.53 10.58 -9.20
C GLY A 101 -8.90 11.52 -10.23
N ASN A 102 -9.58 11.76 -11.35
CA ASN A 102 -9.06 12.55 -12.46
C ASN A 102 -8.89 14.06 -12.17
N TYR A 103 -9.36 14.54 -11.02
CA TYR A 103 -9.24 15.94 -10.61
C TYR A 103 -8.01 16.21 -9.72
N ASP A 104 -7.16 15.20 -9.53
CA ASP A 104 -5.92 15.24 -8.75
C ASP A 104 -5.02 16.44 -9.09
N ARG A 105 -4.93 16.81 -10.38
CA ARG A 105 -4.13 17.95 -10.84
C ARG A 105 -4.52 19.26 -10.17
N VAL A 106 -5.83 19.56 -10.09
CA VAL A 106 -6.32 20.85 -9.55
C VAL A 106 -6.05 20.91 -8.05
N VAL A 107 -6.36 19.83 -7.34
CA VAL A 107 -6.15 19.71 -5.90
C VAL A 107 -4.68 19.86 -5.54
N VAL A 108 -3.78 19.15 -6.23
CA VAL A 108 -2.34 19.25 -5.98
C VAL A 108 -1.82 20.66 -6.27
N GLN A 109 -2.27 21.29 -7.35
CA GLN A 109 -1.76 22.61 -7.73
C GLN A 109 -2.19 23.70 -6.75
N ASP A 110 -3.47 23.75 -6.39
CA ASP A 110 -4.00 24.85 -5.58
C ASP A 110 -3.64 24.69 -4.11
N LEU A 111 -3.70 23.47 -3.58
CA LEU A 111 -3.26 23.19 -2.22
C LEU A 111 -1.79 23.54 -2.00
N LEU A 112 -0.91 23.15 -2.94
CA LEU A 112 0.52 23.46 -2.79
C LEU A 112 0.81 24.97 -2.92
N LYS A 113 0.05 25.71 -3.73
CA LYS A 113 0.18 27.18 -3.77
C LYS A 113 -0.22 27.81 -2.44
N GLU A 114 -1.34 27.39 -1.86
CA GLU A 114 -1.80 27.90 -0.56
C GLU A 114 -0.79 27.60 0.55
N VAL A 115 -0.30 26.35 0.60
CA VAL A 115 0.70 25.93 1.59
C VAL A 115 2.01 26.70 1.43
N ALA A 116 2.42 26.99 0.19
CA ALA A 116 3.62 27.77 -0.07
C ALA A 116 3.48 29.26 0.29
N GLN A 117 2.26 29.80 0.31
CA GLN A 117 1.94 31.16 0.75
C GLN A 117 1.83 31.28 2.26
N THR A 118 1.44 30.22 2.97
CA THR A 118 1.46 30.19 4.43
C THR A 118 2.89 30.07 4.94
N GLN A 119 3.57 31.20 5.14
CA GLN A 119 4.84 31.23 5.86
C GLN A 119 4.65 30.74 7.30
N GLN A 120 5.59 29.94 7.80
CA GLN A 120 5.62 29.59 9.21
C GLN A 120 5.87 30.86 10.03
N VAL A 121 4.93 31.17 10.93
CA VAL A 121 4.97 32.36 11.79
C VAL A 121 6.07 32.26 12.85
N ASP A 122 6.56 31.04 13.12
CA ASP A 122 7.52 30.77 14.18
C ASP A 122 8.96 31.00 13.72
N GLN A 123 9.46 32.23 13.92
CA GLN A 123 10.82 32.63 13.60
C GLN A 123 11.89 31.83 14.37
N SER A 124 11.49 31.14 15.43
CA SER A 124 12.37 30.33 16.30
C SER A 124 12.55 28.87 15.84
N ALA A 125 11.80 28.43 14.82
CA ALA A 125 11.85 27.06 14.35
C ALA A 125 13.20 26.75 13.66
N LYS A 126 13.80 25.60 14.02
CA LYS A 126 15.06 25.10 13.41
C LYS A 126 14.99 24.97 11.89
N GLN A 127 13.80 24.75 11.33
CA GLN A 127 13.58 24.58 9.89
C GLN A 127 12.47 25.52 9.42
N ARG A 128 12.74 26.29 8.36
CA ARG A 128 11.85 27.36 7.87
C ARG A 128 10.90 26.93 6.74
N PHE A 129 10.90 25.66 6.39
CA PHE A 129 10.02 25.11 5.35
C PHE A 129 8.94 24.20 5.96
N LYS A 130 7.83 24.05 5.25
CA LYS A 130 6.76 23.09 5.57
C LYS A 130 6.92 21.83 4.72
N VAL A 131 6.64 20.66 5.27
CA VAL A 131 6.66 19.40 4.51
C VAL A 131 5.27 19.02 4.03
N VAL A 132 5.11 18.69 2.75
CA VAL A 132 3.91 18.04 2.24
C VAL A 132 4.22 16.59 1.88
N VAL A 133 3.47 15.68 2.50
CA VAL A 133 3.57 14.24 2.31
C VAL A 133 2.47 13.82 1.35
N ILE A 134 2.85 13.29 0.18
CA ILE A 134 1.90 12.78 -0.81
C ILE A 134 1.91 11.26 -0.74
N ASN A 135 0.83 10.69 -0.22
CA ASN A 135 0.59 9.25 -0.22
C ASN A 135 0.20 8.77 -1.63
N GLU A 136 0.63 7.55 -1.97
CA GLU A 136 0.26 6.88 -3.23
C GLU A 136 0.57 7.71 -4.49
N ALA A 137 1.73 8.36 -4.50
CA ALA A 137 2.19 9.19 -5.61
C ALA A 137 2.31 8.43 -6.95
N ASP A 138 2.34 7.09 -6.93
CA ASP A 138 2.33 6.22 -8.11
C ASP A 138 0.96 6.11 -8.81
N HIS A 139 -0.11 6.57 -8.15
CA HIS A 139 -1.46 6.64 -8.69
C HIS A 139 -1.81 8.03 -9.27
N LEU A 140 -0.94 9.03 -9.06
CA LEU A 140 -1.11 10.35 -9.67
C LEU A 140 -1.08 10.28 -11.19
N THR A 141 -1.98 11.02 -11.83
CA THR A 141 -2.00 11.18 -13.27
C THR A 141 -0.71 11.85 -13.76
N ARG A 142 -0.33 11.57 -15.02
CA ARG A 142 0.87 12.19 -15.62
C ARG A 142 0.79 13.71 -15.64
N ASP A 143 -0.41 14.26 -15.81
CA ASP A 143 -0.65 15.71 -15.79
C ASP A 143 -0.52 16.31 -14.40
N ALA A 144 -1.01 15.63 -13.35
CA ALA A 144 -0.79 16.03 -11.97
C ALA A 144 0.69 15.99 -11.60
N GLN A 145 1.42 14.96 -12.03
CA GLN A 145 2.87 14.87 -11.84
C GLN A 145 3.62 16.00 -12.56
N ALA A 146 3.21 16.36 -13.78
CA ALA A 146 3.79 17.49 -14.50
C ALA A 146 3.49 18.84 -13.82
N ALA A 147 2.29 19.01 -13.26
CA ALA A 147 1.93 20.18 -12.46
C ALA A 147 2.74 20.25 -11.16
N LEU A 148 2.90 19.12 -10.46
CA LEU A 148 3.72 19.00 -9.25
C LEU A 148 5.16 19.48 -9.51
N ARG A 149 5.78 19.04 -10.61
CA ARG A 149 7.15 19.42 -10.99
C ARG A 149 7.36 20.93 -10.98
N ARG A 150 6.47 21.71 -11.60
CA ARG A 150 6.59 23.18 -11.67
C ARG A 150 6.50 23.81 -10.28
N THR A 151 5.62 23.28 -9.45
CA THR A 151 5.39 23.74 -8.08
C THR A 151 6.58 23.42 -7.17
N MET A 152 7.22 22.26 -7.35
CA MET A 152 8.45 21.89 -6.63
C MET A 152 9.56 22.90 -6.88
N GLU A 153 9.78 23.31 -8.13
CA GLU A 153 10.82 24.26 -8.50
C GLU A 153 10.52 25.67 -7.96
N LYS A 154 9.27 26.14 -8.12
CA LYS A 154 8.88 27.49 -7.73
C LYS A 154 8.92 27.73 -6.22
N TYR A 155 8.56 26.72 -5.42
CA TYR A 155 8.38 26.87 -3.97
C TYR A 155 9.36 26.07 -3.11
N SER A 156 10.45 25.54 -3.70
CA SER A 156 11.51 24.80 -2.99
C SER A 156 12.00 25.45 -1.68
N PRO A 157 12.16 26.78 -1.57
CA PRO A 157 12.62 27.40 -0.32
C PRO A 157 11.63 27.26 0.85
N ASN A 158 10.33 27.31 0.57
CA ASN A 158 9.28 27.32 1.60
C ASN A 158 8.65 25.94 1.82
N LEU A 159 8.84 25.02 0.86
CA LEU A 159 8.12 23.75 0.78
C LEU A 159 9.08 22.61 0.43
N ARG A 160 9.05 21.55 1.25
CA ARG A 160 9.68 20.26 0.91
C ARG A 160 8.60 19.21 0.68
N LEU A 161 8.87 18.26 -0.19
CA LEU A 161 7.92 17.22 -0.58
C LEU A 161 8.48 15.86 -0.20
N ILE A 162 7.62 15.01 0.36
CA ILE A 162 7.91 13.60 0.58
C ILE A 162 6.84 12.79 -0.18
N LEU A 163 7.26 12.15 -1.26
CA LEU A 163 6.39 11.32 -2.09
C LEU A 163 6.50 9.87 -1.64
N LEU A 164 5.37 9.24 -1.30
CA LEU A 164 5.31 7.80 -1.05
C LEU A 164 4.78 7.08 -2.28
N ALA A 165 5.51 6.06 -2.74
CA ALA A 165 5.07 5.19 -3.82
C ALA A 165 5.31 3.72 -3.47
N ASN A 166 4.60 2.79 -4.11
CA ASN A 166 4.98 1.38 -4.02
C ASN A 166 6.08 1.04 -5.05
N SER A 167 5.99 1.64 -6.24
CA SER A 167 6.96 1.49 -7.33
C SER A 167 7.29 2.85 -7.95
N THR A 168 8.51 2.98 -8.48
CA THR A 168 8.96 4.18 -9.21
C THR A 168 8.58 4.17 -10.70
N ALA A 169 7.99 3.08 -11.19
CA ALA A 169 7.69 2.88 -12.61
C ALA A 169 6.70 3.94 -13.15
N ASN A 170 5.68 4.29 -12.37
CA ASN A 170 4.66 5.28 -12.75
C ASN A 170 5.09 6.74 -12.47
N ILE A 171 6.24 6.96 -11.86
CA ILE A 171 6.75 8.31 -11.56
C ILE A 171 7.58 8.84 -12.73
N ILE A 172 7.21 10.01 -13.25
CA ILE A 172 7.91 10.65 -14.37
C ILE A 172 9.37 10.97 -14.01
N ALA A 173 10.27 10.81 -14.98
CA ALA A 173 11.70 11.08 -14.79
C ALA A 173 12.01 12.48 -14.21
N PRO A 174 11.31 13.56 -14.59
CA PRO A 174 11.53 14.88 -13.99
C PRO A 174 11.34 14.97 -12.48
N ILE A 175 10.44 14.17 -11.89
CA ILE A 175 10.27 14.12 -10.43
C ILE A 175 11.41 13.31 -9.80
N ARG A 176 11.75 12.16 -10.40
CA ARG A 176 12.84 11.30 -9.90
C ARG A 176 14.18 12.02 -9.85
N SER A 177 14.48 12.86 -10.84
CA SER A 177 15.75 13.61 -10.89
C SER A 177 15.85 14.73 -9.85
N ARG A 178 14.73 15.13 -9.24
CA ARG A 178 14.64 16.23 -8.25
C ARG A 178 14.38 15.74 -6.83
N THR A 179 14.30 14.44 -6.65
CA THR A 179 14.01 13.80 -5.36
C THR A 179 15.15 12.86 -4.99
N LEU A 180 15.53 12.85 -3.72
CA LEU A 180 16.38 11.81 -3.19
C LEU A 180 15.57 10.51 -3.10
N LEU A 181 16.04 9.50 -3.82
CA LEU A 181 15.40 8.19 -3.89
C LEU A 181 15.72 7.38 -2.63
N VAL A 182 14.71 7.08 -1.83
CA VAL A 182 14.83 6.27 -0.62
C VAL A 182 14.08 4.96 -0.80
N ARG A 183 14.81 3.86 -0.98
CA ARG A 183 14.23 2.53 -1.11
C ARG A 183 14.05 1.89 0.27
N VAL A 184 12.82 1.52 0.62
CA VAL A 184 12.50 0.74 1.82
C VAL A 184 12.15 -0.68 1.39
N ALA A 185 13.07 -1.62 1.56
CA ALA A 185 12.83 -3.02 1.24
C ALA A 185 11.86 -3.67 2.25
N ALA A 186 11.14 -4.71 1.81
CA ALA A 186 10.37 -5.54 2.74
C ALA A 186 11.32 -6.17 3.78
N PRO A 187 10.93 -6.26 5.05
CA PRO A 187 11.76 -6.89 6.08
C PRO A 187 11.99 -8.37 5.78
N SER A 188 13.08 -8.94 6.27
CA SER A 188 13.36 -10.38 6.18
C SER A 188 12.41 -11.19 7.07
N HIS A 189 12.31 -12.51 6.87
CA HIS A 189 11.48 -13.35 7.74
C HIS A 189 11.97 -13.31 9.20
N GLU A 190 13.28 -13.22 9.40
CA GLU A 190 13.90 -13.12 10.73
C GLU A 190 13.56 -11.78 11.41
N GLU A 191 13.65 -10.67 10.66
CA GLU A 191 13.26 -9.35 11.17
C GLU A 191 11.77 -9.30 11.57
N ILE A 192 10.89 -9.93 10.77
CA ILE A 192 9.47 -10.05 11.12
C ILE A 192 9.30 -10.86 12.41
N CYS A 193 9.98 -12.00 12.54
CA CYS A 193 9.94 -12.81 13.76
C CYS A 193 10.40 -12.02 15.00
N ASN A 194 11.47 -11.22 14.88
CA ASN A 194 11.96 -10.38 15.98
C ASN A 194 10.93 -9.32 16.40
N VAL A 195 10.20 -8.73 15.43
CA VAL A 195 9.12 -7.77 15.72
C VAL A 195 7.92 -8.46 16.38
N LEU A 196 7.57 -9.67 15.95
CA LEU A 196 6.51 -10.47 16.57
C LEU A 196 6.88 -10.84 18.01
N GLU A 197 8.12 -11.26 18.26
CA GLU A 197 8.60 -11.58 19.61
C GLU A 197 8.59 -10.34 20.53
N THR A 198 9.05 -9.20 20.02
CA THR A 198 9.00 -7.93 20.77
C THR A 198 7.56 -7.52 21.08
N SER A 199 6.64 -7.75 20.15
CA SER A 199 5.21 -7.49 20.35
C SER A 199 4.58 -8.45 21.35
N ALA A 200 4.95 -9.73 21.31
CA ALA A 200 4.49 -10.74 22.27
C ALA A 200 4.92 -10.40 23.71
N LYS A 201 6.19 -9.98 23.90
CA LYS A 201 6.71 -9.53 25.21
C LYS A 201 5.95 -8.32 25.76
N LYS A 202 5.52 -7.39 24.90
CA LYS A 202 4.77 -6.19 25.31
C LYS A 202 3.32 -6.50 25.69
N GLU A 203 2.68 -7.47 25.04
CA GLU A 203 1.30 -7.89 25.36
C GLU A 203 1.25 -9.03 26.39
N GLY A 204 2.38 -9.61 26.78
CA GLY A 204 2.43 -10.75 27.70
C GLY A 204 1.98 -12.08 27.07
N TRP A 205 2.09 -12.22 25.75
CA TRP A 205 1.67 -13.41 25.02
C TRP A 205 2.75 -14.49 24.97
N PRO A 206 2.37 -15.78 24.89
CA PRO A 206 3.33 -16.87 24.76
C PRO A 206 4.09 -16.76 23.43
N VAL A 207 5.42 -16.80 23.51
CA VAL A 207 6.31 -16.74 22.35
C VAL A 207 6.44 -18.13 21.75
N VAL A 208 5.86 -18.32 20.57
CA VAL A 208 5.83 -19.59 19.84
C VAL A 208 6.57 -19.41 18.52
N LYS A 209 7.82 -19.90 18.46
CA LYS A 209 8.74 -19.63 17.34
C LYS A 209 8.27 -20.23 16.01
N GLY A 210 7.67 -21.43 16.02
CA GLY A 210 7.16 -22.07 14.80
C GLY A 210 6.00 -21.28 14.20
N LEU A 211 5.09 -20.79 15.04
CA LEU A 211 4.02 -19.88 14.60
C LEU A 211 4.56 -18.58 14.00
N HIS A 212 5.55 -17.94 14.62
CA HIS A 212 6.13 -16.69 14.09
C HIS A 212 6.72 -16.88 12.69
N LYS A 213 7.40 -18.00 12.45
CA LYS A 213 7.95 -18.33 11.13
C LYS A 213 6.85 -18.54 10.09
N ARG A 214 5.79 -19.28 10.43
CA ARG A 214 4.63 -19.48 9.55
C ARG A 214 3.93 -18.16 9.20
N ILE A 215 3.72 -17.30 10.18
CA ILE A 215 3.14 -15.96 9.95
C ILE A 215 4.05 -15.13 9.04
N ALA A 216 5.37 -15.18 9.23
CA ALA A 216 6.31 -14.46 8.38
C ALA A 216 6.20 -14.92 6.91
N GLU A 217 6.09 -16.23 6.68
CA GLU A 217 5.92 -16.83 5.34
C GLU A 217 4.56 -16.47 4.71
N GLU A 218 3.44 -16.69 5.41
CA GLU A 218 2.09 -16.41 4.91
C GLU A 218 1.79 -14.92 4.74
N SER A 219 2.49 -14.04 5.47
CA SER A 219 2.34 -12.60 5.32
C SER A 219 2.88 -12.06 3.99
N GLY A 220 3.68 -12.84 3.26
CA GLY A 220 4.35 -12.39 2.04
C GLY A 220 5.32 -11.23 2.29
N ARG A 221 6.02 -11.25 3.43
CA ARG A 221 6.92 -10.18 3.91
C ARG A 221 6.23 -8.82 4.13
N ASN A 222 4.92 -8.82 4.39
CA ASN A 222 4.17 -7.63 4.76
C ASN A 222 4.00 -7.55 6.27
N LEU A 223 4.75 -6.67 6.93
CA LEU A 223 4.76 -6.57 8.40
C LEU A 223 3.40 -6.17 8.98
N ARG A 224 2.64 -5.33 8.27
CA ARG A 224 1.28 -4.97 8.69
C ARG A 224 0.37 -6.20 8.67
N LYS A 225 0.41 -6.99 7.59
CA LYS A 225 -0.36 -8.24 7.46
C LYS A 225 0.04 -9.23 8.55
N ALA A 226 1.35 -9.40 8.80
CA ALA A 226 1.88 -10.28 9.84
C ALA A 226 1.37 -9.93 11.25
N LEU A 227 1.41 -8.64 11.63
CA LEU A 227 0.93 -8.20 12.94
C LEU A 227 -0.59 -8.38 13.11
N LEU A 228 -1.38 -8.10 12.06
CA LEU A 228 -2.84 -8.33 12.10
C LEU A 228 -3.20 -9.81 12.16
N MET A 229 -2.49 -10.66 11.41
CA MET A 229 -2.64 -12.11 11.49
C MET A 229 -2.30 -12.62 12.89
N TYR A 230 -1.23 -12.10 13.48
CA TYR A 230 -0.82 -12.46 14.84
C TYR A 230 -1.88 -12.07 15.88
N GLU A 231 -2.43 -10.86 15.78
CA GLU A 231 -3.53 -10.39 16.64
C GLU A 231 -4.79 -11.24 16.46
N ALA A 232 -5.15 -11.61 15.22
CA ALA A 232 -6.31 -12.46 14.94
C ALA A 232 -6.18 -13.89 15.52
N VAL A 233 -4.98 -14.49 15.46
CA VAL A 233 -4.73 -15.83 16.03
C VAL A 233 -4.94 -15.85 17.55
N HIS A 234 -4.43 -14.83 18.26
CA HIS A 234 -4.59 -14.70 19.71
C HIS A 234 -6.00 -14.29 20.12
N ALA A 235 -6.73 -13.57 19.26
CA ALA A 235 -8.13 -13.21 19.52
C ALA A 235 -9.08 -14.41 19.39
N GLN A 236 -8.78 -15.37 18.51
CA GLN A 236 -9.64 -16.55 18.28
C GLN A 236 -9.31 -17.74 19.18
N ASN A 237 -8.06 -17.86 19.64
CA ASN A 237 -7.59 -19.02 20.38
C ASN A 237 -7.00 -18.62 21.74
N GLU A 238 -7.54 -19.18 22.82
CA GLU A 238 -7.00 -18.96 24.18
C GLU A 238 -5.61 -19.61 24.38
N LYS A 239 -5.35 -20.73 23.69
CA LYS A 239 -4.06 -21.43 23.71
C LYS A 239 -3.47 -21.47 22.32
N VAL A 240 -2.38 -20.74 22.14
CA VAL A 240 -1.65 -20.68 20.87
C VAL A 240 -0.53 -21.72 20.89
N THR A 241 -0.53 -22.59 19.88
CA THR A 241 0.47 -23.64 19.66
C THR A 241 1.05 -23.52 18.25
N ASP A 242 2.13 -24.25 17.95
CA ASP A 242 2.76 -24.20 16.62
C ASP A 242 1.82 -24.63 15.47
N THR A 243 0.81 -25.45 15.77
CA THR A 243 -0.14 -26.01 14.79
C THR A 243 -1.42 -25.18 14.64
N THR A 244 -1.61 -24.12 15.43
CA THR A 244 -2.81 -23.28 15.36
C THR A 244 -2.99 -22.74 13.94
N PRO A 245 -4.20 -22.84 13.35
CA PRO A 245 -4.47 -22.32 12.02
C PRO A 245 -4.45 -20.80 12.03
N ILE A 246 -3.85 -20.21 10.98
CA ILE A 246 -3.82 -18.76 10.81
C ILE A 246 -5.07 -18.39 10.00
N PRO A 247 -6.01 -17.60 10.55
CA PRO A 247 -7.20 -17.19 9.82
C PRO A 247 -6.82 -16.24 8.68
N PRO A 248 -7.08 -16.58 7.41
CA PRO A 248 -6.90 -15.63 6.32
C PRO A 248 -7.99 -14.55 6.38
N PRO A 249 -7.74 -13.36 5.79
CA PRO A 249 -8.78 -12.36 5.60
C PRO A 249 -9.98 -12.92 4.82
N ASP A 250 -11.20 -12.48 5.14
CA ASP A 250 -12.44 -13.00 4.55
C ASP A 250 -12.43 -12.94 3.01
N TRP A 251 -11.97 -11.83 2.45
CA TRP A 251 -11.86 -11.67 1.01
C TRP A 251 -10.86 -12.64 0.37
N GLU A 252 -9.76 -12.94 1.07
CA GLU A 252 -8.77 -13.89 0.61
C GLU A 252 -9.33 -15.32 0.70
N ALA A 253 -10.09 -15.64 1.74
CA ALA A 253 -10.82 -16.90 1.88
C ALA A 253 -11.83 -17.10 0.73
N LEU A 254 -12.63 -16.07 0.42
CA LEU A 254 -13.60 -16.09 -0.68
C LEU A 254 -12.93 -16.32 -2.04
N ILE A 255 -11.80 -15.65 -2.32
CA ILE A 255 -11.00 -15.91 -3.53
C ILE A 255 -10.49 -17.36 -3.55
N GLY A 256 -10.13 -17.91 -2.39
CA GLY A 256 -9.73 -19.32 -2.26
C GLY A 256 -10.86 -20.30 -2.57
N GLN A 257 -12.10 -19.97 -2.20
CA GLN A 257 -13.29 -20.73 -2.56
C GLN A 257 -13.57 -20.63 -4.07
N ILE A 258 -13.53 -19.43 -4.64
CA ILE A 258 -13.66 -19.22 -6.08
C ILE A 258 -12.64 -20.08 -6.85
N ALA A 259 -11.37 -20.10 -6.40
CA ALA A 259 -10.34 -20.93 -7.01
C ALA A 259 -10.59 -22.45 -6.89
N LYS A 260 -11.34 -22.93 -5.88
CA LYS A 260 -11.77 -24.34 -5.79
C LYS A 260 -12.89 -24.62 -6.77
N GLU A 261 -13.91 -23.79 -6.77
CA GLU A 261 -15.09 -23.95 -7.61
C GLU A 261 -14.77 -23.90 -9.10
N ILE A 262 -13.84 -23.03 -9.51
CA ILE A 262 -13.38 -22.94 -10.91
C ILE A 262 -12.64 -24.22 -11.35
N MET A 263 -12.00 -24.95 -10.43
CA MET A 263 -11.27 -26.18 -10.74
C MET A 263 -12.16 -27.43 -10.72
N GLU A 264 -13.28 -27.38 -10.00
CA GLU A 264 -14.21 -28.50 -9.88
C GLU A 264 -15.18 -28.58 -11.07
N GLU A 265 -15.64 -27.43 -11.57
CA GLU A 265 -16.68 -27.39 -12.61
C GLU A 265 -16.40 -26.30 -13.66
N HIS A 266 -16.40 -26.69 -14.93
CA HIS A 266 -16.09 -25.84 -16.08
C HIS A 266 -17.34 -25.49 -16.92
N THR A 267 -18.49 -25.25 -16.29
CA THR A 267 -19.75 -24.96 -17.00
C THR A 267 -20.09 -23.46 -17.07
N PRO A 268 -20.89 -23.01 -18.06
CA PRO A 268 -21.38 -21.64 -18.10
C PRO A 268 -22.21 -21.25 -16.85
N ALA A 269 -22.91 -22.22 -16.25
CA ALA A 269 -23.65 -22.01 -15.00
C ALA A 269 -22.71 -21.66 -13.83
N ARG A 270 -21.55 -22.32 -13.76
CA ARG A 270 -20.53 -22.03 -12.74
C ARG A 270 -19.94 -20.63 -12.90
N ILE A 271 -19.70 -20.17 -14.14
CA ILE A 271 -19.23 -18.80 -14.42
C ILE A 271 -20.20 -17.77 -13.84
N LEU A 272 -21.51 -17.99 -13.96
CA LEU A 272 -22.53 -17.10 -13.44
C LEU A 272 -22.52 -17.04 -11.90
N GLN A 273 -22.28 -18.17 -11.22
CA GLN A 273 -22.10 -18.21 -9.77
C GLN A 273 -20.83 -17.46 -9.33
N VAL A 274 -19.70 -17.69 -10.02
CA VAL A 274 -18.44 -17.00 -9.76
C VAL A 274 -18.58 -15.50 -9.97
N ARG A 275 -19.32 -15.06 -11.00
CA ARG A 275 -19.62 -13.64 -11.26
C ARG A 275 -20.28 -12.98 -10.04
N ALA A 276 -21.24 -13.64 -9.39
CA ALA A 276 -21.89 -13.08 -8.19
C ALA A 276 -20.88 -12.83 -7.07
N LYS A 277 -19.95 -13.77 -6.84
CA LYS A 277 -18.89 -13.61 -5.82
C LYS A 277 -17.87 -12.54 -6.20
N LEU A 278 -17.56 -12.39 -7.48
CA LEU A 278 -16.71 -11.28 -7.96
C LEU A 278 -17.39 -9.93 -7.74
N TYR A 279 -18.70 -9.83 -7.93
CA TYR A 279 -19.46 -8.61 -7.60
C TYR A 279 -19.41 -8.30 -6.12
N ASP A 280 -19.52 -9.31 -5.26
CA ASP A 280 -19.42 -9.13 -3.81
C ASP A 280 -18.06 -8.54 -3.41
N LEU A 281 -16.96 -9.11 -3.94
CA LEU A 281 -15.61 -8.57 -3.72
C LEU A 281 -15.45 -7.12 -4.20
N LEU A 282 -16.02 -6.77 -5.35
CA LEU A 282 -15.97 -5.41 -5.89
C LEU A 282 -16.83 -4.44 -5.07
N THR A 283 -17.98 -4.90 -4.56
CA THR A 283 -18.88 -4.13 -3.70
C THR A 283 -18.20 -3.77 -2.38
N HIS A 284 -17.37 -4.68 -1.85
CA HIS A 284 -16.52 -4.43 -0.68
C HIS A 284 -15.27 -3.58 -0.98
N CYS A 285 -15.22 -2.89 -2.13
CA CYS A 285 -14.15 -1.97 -2.53
C CYS A 285 -12.75 -2.60 -2.58
N ILE A 286 -12.65 -3.91 -2.86
CA ILE A 286 -11.36 -4.56 -3.01
C ILE A 286 -10.82 -4.27 -4.42
N PRO A 287 -9.56 -3.82 -4.56
CA PRO A 287 -9.02 -3.50 -5.87
C PRO A 287 -9.05 -4.70 -6.83
N PRO A 288 -9.56 -4.54 -8.06
CA PRO A 288 -9.71 -5.64 -9.02
C PRO A 288 -8.37 -6.27 -9.41
N THR A 289 -7.30 -5.49 -9.41
CA THR A 289 -5.93 -5.99 -9.64
C THR A 289 -5.46 -6.91 -8.52
N VAL A 290 -5.87 -6.65 -7.26
CA VAL A 290 -5.57 -7.51 -6.11
C VAL A 290 -6.38 -8.80 -6.20
N ILE A 291 -7.67 -8.73 -6.60
CA ILE A 291 -8.52 -9.90 -6.81
C ILE A 291 -7.89 -10.81 -7.85
N LEU A 292 -7.59 -10.28 -9.05
CA LEU A 292 -7.02 -11.05 -10.15
C LEU A 292 -5.68 -11.67 -9.78
N LYS A 293 -4.77 -10.88 -9.19
CA LYS A 293 -3.45 -11.35 -8.77
C LYS A 293 -3.57 -12.50 -7.74
N THR A 294 -4.41 -12.32 -6.72
CA THR A 294 -4.61 -13.33 -5.66
C THR A 294 -5.25 -14.59 -6.22
N LEU A 295 -6.23 -14.46 -7.11
CA LEU A 295 -6.86 -15.59 -7.79
C LEU A 295 -5.84 -16.39 -8.61
N THR A 296 -5.03 -15.71 -9.43
CA THR A 296 -3.98 -16.35 -10.24
C THR A 296 -2.96 -17.09 -9.37
N PHE A 297 -2.47 -16.49 -8.28
CA PHE A 297 -1.51 -17.16 -7.38
C PHE A 297 -2.11 -18.34 -6.61
N LYS A 298 -3.44 -18.38 -6.42
CA LYS A 298 -4.12 -19.55 -5.82
C LYS A 298 -4.41 -20.66 -6.84
N LEU A 299 -4.53 -20.32 -8.12
CA LEU A 299 -4.73 -21.29 -9.20
C LEU A 299 -3.41 -21.96 -9.63
N ILE A 300 -2.30 -21.22 -9.68
CA ILE A 300 -0.99 -21.75 -10.13
C ILE A 300 -0.56 -23.05 -9.43
N PRO A 301 -0.68 -23.22 -8.10
CA PRO A 301 -0.28 -24.47 -7.44
C PRO A 301 -1.17 -25.68 -7.77
N ARG A 302 -2.33 -25.47 -8.40
CA ARG A 302 -3.34 -26.49 -8.69
C ARG A 302 -3.37 -26.93 -10.16
N ILE A 303 -2.54 -26.32 -10.99
CA ILE A 303 -2.44 -26.60 -12.43
C ILE A 303 -1.08 -27.19 -12.76
N ASP A 304 -1.02 -27.97 -13.84
CA ASP A 304 0.21 -28.54 -14.35
C ASP A 304 1.17 -27.47 -14.89
N ASP A 305 2.48 -27.78 -14.84
CA ASP A 305 3.55 -26.86 -15.22
C ASP A 305 3.42 -26.32 -16.65
N ALA A 306 2.90 -27.14 -17.57
CA ALA A 306 2.66 -26.76 -18.96
C ALA A 306 1.68 -25.58 -19.10
N LEU A 307 0.66 -25.50 -18.23
CA LEU A 307 -0.37 -24.46 -18.29
C LEU A 307 0.02 -23.18 -17.56
N LYS A 308 0.99 -23.24 -16.65
CA LYS A 308 1.38 -22.09 -15.81
C LYS A 308 1.77 -20.88 -16.65
N GLY A 309 2.55 -21.09 -17.72
CA GLY A 309 2.99 -20.01 -18.61
C GLY A 309 1.81 -19.28 -19.27
N ASP A 310 0.86 -20.03 -19.83
CA ASP A 310 -0.31 -19.45 -20.50
C ASP A 310 -1.26 -18.75 -19.53
N VAL A 311 -1.52 -19.35 -18.37
CA VAL A 311 -2.39 -18.74 -17.34
C VAL A 311 -1.80 -17.41 -16.85
N ILE A 312 -0.49 -17.34 -16.61
CA ILE A 312 0.18 -16.11 -16.21
C ILE A 312 0.10 -15.06 -17.32
N LYS A 313 0.31 -15.44 -18.58
CA LYS A 313 0.19 -14.54 -19.74
C LYS A 313 -1.20 -13.94 -19.85
N TRP A 314 -2.26 -14.75 -19.73
CA TRP A 314 -3.63 -14.27 -19.78
C TRP A 314 -3.98 -13.42 -18.55
N SER A 315 -3.52 -13.80 -17.36
CA SER A 315 -3.68 -12.98 -16.14
C SER A 315 -3.07 -11.59 -16.34
N ALA A 316 -1.85 -11.49 -16.87
CA ALA A 316 -1.20 -10.21 -17.13
C ALA A 316 -1.93 -9.38 -18.19
N PHE A 317 -2.43 -10.02 -19.25
CA PHE A 317 -3.22 -9.36 -20.28
C PHE A 317 -4.52 -8.76 -19.73
N TYR A 318 -5.28 -9.51 -18.95
CA TYR A 318 -6.51 -9.00 -18.34
C TYR A 318 -6.25 -7.97 -17.25
N GLU A 319 -5.14 -8.08 -16.49
CA GLU A 319 -4.74 -7.04 -15.52
C GLU A 319 -4.49 -5.70 -16.22
N HIS A 320 -3.80 -5.71 -17.36
CA HIS A 320 -3.60 -4.49 -18.15
C HIS A 320 -4.93 -3.92 -18.65
N ARG A 321 -5.83 -4.76 -19.13
CA ARG A 321 -7.17 -4.35 -19.58
C ARG A 321 -8.00 -3.73 -18.46
N ILE A 322 -7.94 -4.28 -17.23
CA ILE A 322 -8.59 -3.71 -16.04
C ILE A 322 -8.14 -2.26 -15.80
N LYS A 323 -6.85 -1.95 -15.96
CA LYS A 323 -6.33 -0.59 -15.76
C LYS A 323 -6.77 0.39 -16.84
N THR A 324 -7.03 -0.10 -18.05
CA THR A 324 -7.49 0.73 -19.19
C THR A 324 -9.00 0.85 -19.28
N GLY A 325 -9.75 -0.09 -18.71
CA GLY A 325 -11.20 -0.18 -18.81
C GLY A 325 -11.92 0.46 -17.63
N THR A 326 -13.18 0.86 -17.85
CA THR A 326 -14.05 1.41 -16.81
C THR A 326 -14.83 0.33 -16.07
N LYS A 327 -15.33 -0.68 -16.79
CA LYS A 327 -16.10 -1.80 -16.23
C LYS A 327 -15.18 -2.99 -15.91
N VAL A 328 -14.64 -2.99 -14.70
CA VAL A 328 -13.64 -3.97 -14.25
C VAL A 328 -14.16 -5.41 -14.19
N ILE A 329 -15.46 -5.59 -13.94
CA ILE A 329 -16.09 -6.92 -13.86
C ILE A 329 -15.99 -7.71 -15.17
N PHE A 330 -16.10 -7.04 -16.33
CA PHE A 330 -16.01 -7.71 -17.63
C PHE A 330 -14.66 -8.36 -17.85
N HIS A 331 -13.59 -7.74 -17.34
CA HIS A 331 -12.25 -8.26 -17.48
C HIS A 331 -11.95 -9.40 -16.49
N LEU A 332 -12.47 -9.30 -15.26
CA LEU A 332 -12.36 -10.39 -14.28
C LEU A 332 -13.10 -11.65 -14.73
N GLU A 333 -14.33 -11.48 -15.22
CA GLU A 333 -15.11 -12.60 -15.74
C GLU A 333 -14.47 -13.19 -17.00
N ALA A 334 -14.00 -12.34 -17.92
CA ALA A 334 -13.32 -12.81 -19.13
C ALA A 334 -12.06 -13.64 -18.80
N PHE A 335 -11.33 -13.28 -17.74
CA PHE A 335 -10.21 -14.10 -17.26
C PHE A 335 -10.68 -15.47 -16.76
N VAL A 336 -11.74 -15.53 -15.94
CA VAL A 336 -12.29 -16.81 -15.44
C VAL A 336 -12.75 -17.70 -16.59
N ALA A 337 -13.52 -17.16 -17.54
CA ALA A 337 -13.98 -17.90 -18.71
C ALA A 337 -12.81 -18.39 -19.58
N LYS A 338 -11.77 -17.55 -19.74
CA LYS A 338 -10.57 -17.94 -20.50
C LYS A 338 -9.77 -19.03 -19.79
N PHE A 339 -9.65 -18.95 -18.47
CA PHE A 339 -8.99 -19.97 -17.65
C PHE A 339 -9.70 -21.32 -17.76
N MET A 340 -11.02 -21.36 -17.57
CA MET A 340 -11.81 -22.59 -17.68
C MET A 340 -11.64 -23.26 -19.05
N ARG A 341 -11.67 -22.47 -20.13
CA ARG A 341 -11.46 -22.99 -21.48
C ARG A 341 -10.06 -23.59 -21.68
N ILE A 342 -9.03 -22.95 -21.14
CA ILE A 342 -7.64 -23.45 -21.27
C ILE A 342 -7.51 -24.80 -20.54
N LEU A 343 -8.08 -24.89 -19.34
CA LEU A 343 -8.05 -26.10 -18.54
C LEU A 343 -8.81 -27.24 -19.22
N GLU A 344 -10.02 -26.97 -19.74
CA GLU A 344 -10.83 -27.97 -20.45
C GLU A 344 -10.13 -28.47 -21.73
N MET A 345 -9.54 -27.57 -22.53
CA MET A 345 -8.79 -27.96 -23.72
C MET A 345 -7.59 -28.85 -23.39
N TYR A 346 -6.94 -28.62 -22.26
CA TYR A 346 -5.82 -29.43 -21.80
C TYR A 346 -6.26 -30.82 -21.34
N LEU A 347 -7.34 -30.90 -20.55
CA LEU A 347 -7.91 -32.17 -20.12
C LEU A 347 -8.34 -33.02 -21.32
N MET A 348 -9.01 -32.41 -22.31
CA MET A 348 -9.37 -33.11 -23.56
C MET A 348 -8.16 -33.59 -24.36
N SER A 349 -7.02 -32.90 -24.27
CA SER A 349 -5.77 -33.31 -24.95
C SER A 349 -5.00 -34.41 -24.22
N LEU A 350 -5.32 -34.68 -22.95
CA LEU A 350 -4.78 -35.78 -22.17
C LEU A 350 -5.61 -37.06 -22.33
N ASP A 351 -6.91 -36.91 -22.59
CA ASP A 351 -7.85 -38.01 -22.82
C ASP A 351 -7.81 -38.58 -24.25
N MET A 352 -7.14 -37.88 -25.19
CA MET A 352 -6.80 -38.36 -26.54
C MET A 352 -5.36 -38.88 -26.59
#